data_AF-A0A969QKL8-F1
#
_entry.id   AF-A0A969QKL8-F1
#
_cell.length_a   1.000
_cell.length_b   1.000
_cell.length_c   1.000
_cell.angle_alpha   90.00
_cell.angle_beta   90.00
_cell.angle_gamma   90.00
#
_symmetry.space_group_name_H-M   'P 1'
#
loop_
_entity.id
_entity.type
_entity.pdbx_description
1 polymer ?
#
loop_
_entity_poly.entity_id
_entity_poly.type
_entity_poly.pdbx_seq_one_letter_code
_entity_poly.pdbx_strand_id
1 'polypeptide(L)'
;MRNKVMTQIDRNEEMVPPWEEFPDYERYTIGWRMGSGEDYLDCWYDFVEKLPDDYDTRLDYLKSHRPAPLNWCSHVFGVLSPDRKLEQKYGCNQAETIELLNLGLVEHDAAYHTWLKQQDDLKLPWYWFASKTPEEAARYHTREFWFLSRQLTTLRKHDDFSIEDLLEDMPSKWQSVELQLTTRQLGDLDPSSGLLTLARMLCAGSVLPPWELGLAPDDGTDSFEMDMGYVDAFRMWIMSAFDDDMLLRTMLQKTGIPDNWAEWIEEETDILQPRNL
;
A
#
# COMPACT_ATOMS: atom_id res chain seq x y z
N MET A 1 -0.86 21.55 1.76
CA MET A 1 -1.66 20.68 2.64
C MET A 1 -1.95 21.32 4.00
N ARG A 2 -0.97 21.78 4.79
CA ARG A 2 -1.20 22.45 6.10
C ARG A 2 -2.36 23.46 6.13
N ASN A 3 -2.43 24.38 5.16
CA ASN A 3 -3.51 25.36 5.12
C ASN A 3 -4.91 24.77 4.92
N LYS A 4 -5.05 23.61 4.25
CA LYS A 4 -6.34 22.92 4.00
C LYS A 4 -6.79 22.11 5.22
N VAL A 5 -5.86 21.43 5.88
CA VAL A 5 -6.10 20.65 7.11
C VAL A 5 -6.55 21.58 8.25
N MET A 6 -5.84 22.68 8.47
CA MET A 6 -6.26 23.67 9.47
C MET A 6 -7.60 24.33 9.13
N THR A 7 -7.96 24.50 7.84
CA THR A 7 -9.28 25.05 7.48
C THR A 7 -10.44 24.09 7.78
N GLN A 8 -10.24 22.77 7.71
CA GLN A 8 -11.29 21.80 8.05
C GLN A 8 -11.54 21.76 9.56
N ILE A 9 -10.46 21.74 10.36
CA ILE A 9 -10.50 21.76 11.82
C ILE A 9 -11.17 23.05 12.34
N ASP A 10 -10.80 24.21 11.76
CA ASP A 10 -11.34 25.51 12.16
C ASP A 10 -12.83 25.69 11.80
N ARG A 11 -13.42 24.81 10.98
CA ARG A 11 -14.80 24.92 10.48
C ARG A 11 -15.78 23.89 11.03
N ASN A 12 -15.37 23.00 11.93
CA ASN A 12 -16.17 21.82 12.32
C ASN A 12 -16.62 20.99 11.08
N GLU A 13 -15.83 20.99 10.01
CA GLU A 13 -16.08 20.10 8.88
C GLU A 13 -15.64 18.68 9.28
N GLU A 14 -16.49 17.68 9.02
CA GLU A 14 -16.19 16.26 9.28
C GLU A 14 -14.86 15.88 8.62
N MET A 15 -13.93 15.31 9.40
CA MET A 15 -12.63 14.89 8.88
C MET A 15 -12.71 13.50 8.30
N VAL A 16 -12.20 13.36 7.07
CA VAL A 16 -11.99 12.07 6.41
C VAL A 16 -10.96 11.25 7.20
N PRO A 17 -11.14 9.93 7.36
CA PRO A 17 -10.17 9.13 8.08
C PRO A 17 -8.85 8.98 7.31
N PRO A 18 -7.72 8.72 8.00
CA PRO A 18 -6.39 8.75 7.39
C PRO A 18 -6.19 7.76 6.25
N TRP A 19 -6.79 6.57 6.36
CA TRP A 19 -6.73 5.54 5.31
C TRP A 19 -7.52 5.92 4.06
N GLU A 20 -8.49 6.82 4.20
CA GLU A 20 -9.23 7.35 3.06
C GLU A 20 -8.52 8.57 2.47
N GLU A 21 -7.92 9.46 3.25
CA GLU A 21 -7.14 10.58 2.70
C GLU A 21 -5.82 10.14 2.04
N PHE A 22 -5.13 9.14 2.63
CA PHE A 22 -3.83 8.64 2.19
C PHE A 22 -3.84 7.12 1.95
N PRO A 23 -4.60 6.61 0.97
CA PRO A 23 -4.70 5.17 0.73
C PRO A 23 -3.37 4.54 0.22
N ASP A 24 -2.48 5.36 -0.34
CA ASP A 24 -1.14 5.01 -0.78
C ASP A 24 -0.10 5.01 0.35
N TYR A 25 -0.46 5.46 1.56
CA TYR A 25 0.41 5.39 2.72
C TYR A 25 0.22 4.04 3.42
N GLU A 26 1.24 3.18 3.35
CA GLU A 26 1.28 2.00 4.21
C GLU A 26 1.37 2.44 5.69
N ARG A 27 0.79 1.67 6.62
CA ARG A 27 0.64 2.04 8.04
C ARG A 27 1.95 2.44 8.73
N TYR A 28 3.07 1.84 8.35
CA TYR A 28 4.39 2.08 8.94
C TYR A 28 5.29 2.97 8.06
N THR A 29 4.76 3.55 6.98
CA THR A 29 5.54 4.47 6.15
C THR A 29 6.05 5.67 6.94
N ILE A 30 7.24 6.18 6.56
CA ILE A 30 7.84 7.39 7.15
C ILE A 30 6.94 8.63 6.96
N GLY A 31 6.03 8.61 5.99
CA GLY A 31 5.03 9.67 5.78
C GLY A 31 4.14 9.94 7.01
N TRP A 32 3.93 8.95 7.88
CA TRP A 32 3.20 9.10 9.15
C TRP A 32 4.04 9.69 10.29
N ARG A 33 5.37 9.78 10.15
CA ARG A 33 6.29 10.21 11.21
C ARG A 33 7.08 11.48 10.89
N MET A 34 7.20 11.82 9.61
CA MET A 34 8.02 12.94 9.12
C MET A 34 7.41 13.57 7.85
N GLY A 35 6.13 13.31 7.57
CA GLY A 35 5.46 13.71 6.33
C GLY A 35 4.12 14.38 6.58
N SER A 36 3.33 14.58 5.52
CA SER A 36 1.98 15.14 5.62
C SER A 36 1.01 14.26 6.43
N GLY A 37 1.31 12.96 6.53
CA GLY A 37 0.50 12.01 7.29
C GLY A 37 0.55 12.25 8.79
N GLU A 38 1.69 12.67 9.35
CA GLU A 38 1.85 12.94 10.79
C GLU A 38 0.89 14.05 11.26
N ASP A 39 1.03 15.25 10.68
CA ASP A 39 0.19 16.41 11.00
C ASP A 39 -1.31 16.05 10.81
N TYR A 40 -1.65 15.30 9.76
CA TYR A 40 -3.04 14.90 9.49
C TYR A 40 -3.57 13.90 10.52
N LEU A 41 -2.77 12.91 10.90
CA LEU A 41 -3.14 11.89 11.86
C LEU A 41 -3.40 12.50 13.24
N ASP A 42 -2.56 13.44 13.68
CA ASP A 42 -2.77 14.20 14.91
C ASP A 42 -4.09 14.98 14.87
N CYS A 43 -4.34 15.69 13.77
CA CYS A 43 -5.58 16.43 13.57
C CYS A 43 -6.82 15.53 13.56
N TRP A 44 -6.72 14.36 12.92
CA TRP A 44 -7.79 13.38 12.89
C TRP A 44 -8.08 12.81 14.28
N TYR A 45 -7.05 12.53 15.09
CA TYR A 45 -7.25 12.12 16.47
C TYR A 45 -7.93 13.20 17.29
N ASP A 46 -7.51 14.46 17.17
CA ASP A 46 -8.16 15.60 17.83
C ASP A 46 -9.64 15.74 17.43
N PHE A 47 -9.96 15.45 16.17
CA PHE A 47 -11.35 15.43 15.70
C PHE A 47 -12.13 14.27 16.33
N VAL A 48 -11.59 13.05 16.26
CA VAL A 48 -12.23 11.85 16.82
C VAL A 48 -12.42 12.00 18.33
N GLU A 49 -11.48 12.57 19.08
CA GLU A 49 -11.62 12.78 20.53
C GLU A 49 -12.74 13.77 20.91
N LYS A 50 -13.19 14.60 19.96
CA LYS A 50 -14.32 15.53 20.16
C LYS A 50 -15.68 14.93 19.80
N LEU A 51 -15.72 13.77 19.13
CA LEU A 51 -16.97 13.08 18.84
C LEU A 51 -17.60 12.57 20.15
N PRO A 52 -18.95 12.49 20.23
CA PRO A 52 -19.61 11.77 21.31
C PRO A 52 -19.11 10.34 21.47
N ASP A 53 -18.93 9.88 22.71
CA ASP A 53 -18.41 8.54 23.02
C ASP A 53 -19.45 7.42 22.84
N ASP A 54 -20.70 7.75 22.49
CA ASP A 54 -21.71 6.74 22.24
C ASP A 54 -21.43 5.94 20.96
N TYR A 55 -21.66 4.64 21.06
CA TYR A 55 -21.37 3.67 20.01
C TYR A 55 -22.01 4.03 18.66
N ASP A 56 -23.28 4.46 18.67
CA ASP A 56 -24.03 4.74 17.45
C ASP A 56 -23.42 5.93 16.68
N THR A 57 -23.04 7.01 17.36
CA THR A 57 -22.38 8.16 16.70
C THR A 57 -21.02 7.78 16.12
N ARG A 58 -20.23 6.99 16.83
CA ARG A 58 -18.91 6.51 16.37
C ARG A 58 -19.06 5.57 15.16
N LEU A 59 -20.05 4.68 15.21
CA LEU A 59 -20.37 3.76 14.13
C LEU A 59 -20.83 4.53 12.88
N ASP A 60 -21.72 5.50 13.04
CA ASP A 60 -22.23 6.33 11.93
C ASP A 60 -21.09 7.09 11.24
N TYR A 61 -20.15 7.67 12.00
CA TYR A 61 -18.95 8.28 11.45
C TYR A 61 -18.12 7.28 10.65
N LEU A 62 -17.80 6.11 11.20
CA LEU A 62 -17.00 5.12 10.46
C LEU A 62 -17.75 4.59 9.22
N LYS A 63 -19.09 4.58 9.24
CA LYS A 63 -19.95 4.15 8.14
C LYS A 63 -20.19 5.19 7.06
N SER A 64 -20.00 6.48 7.34
CA SER A 64 -20.04 7.54 6.32
C SER A 64 -18.81 7.51 5.41
N HIS A 65 -17.76 6.82 5.85
CA HIS A 65 -16.46 6.72 5.19
C HIS A 65 -16.19 5.35 4.57
N ARG A 66 -15.12 5.26 3.76
CA ARG A 66 -14.66 3.98 3.25
C ARG A 66 -14.13 3.08 4.38
N PRO A 67 -14.31 1.76 4.26
CA PRO A 67 -13.75 0.83 5.22
C PRO A 67 -12.23 0.97 5.27
N ALA A 68 -11.66 0.82 6.46
CA ALA A 68 -10.23 0.86 6.62
C ALA A 68 -9.58 -0.44 6.10
N PRO A 69 -8.32 -0.39 5.67
CA PRO A 69 -7.53 -1.59 5.52
C PRO A 69 -7.49 -2.42 6.80
N LEU A 70 -7.32 -3.73 6.68
CA LEU A 70 -7.28 -4.63 7.83
C LEU A 70 -6.18 -4.27 8.84
N ASN A 71 -5.00 -3.86 8.35
CA ASN A 71 -3.92 -3.40 9.22
C ASN A 71 -4.24 -2.12 10.01
N TRP A 72 -5.33 -1.40 9.73
CA TRP A 72 -5.83 -0.26 10.53
C TRP A 72 -6.84 -0.66 11.62
N CYS A 73 -7.16 -1.95 11.77
CA CYS A 73 -8.21 -2.44 12.67
C CYS A 73 -8.16 -1.84 14.09
N SER A 74 -6.98 -1.75 14.72
CA SER A 74 -6.85 -1.21 16.08
C SER A 74 -7.25 0.26 16.20
N HIS A 75 -7.06 1.04 15.14
CA HIS A 75 -7.49 2.44 15.11
C HIS A 75 -9.00 2.52 14.98
N VAL A 76 -9.59 1.75 14.06
CA VAL A 76 -11.05 1.66 13.89
C VAL A 76 -11.72 1.21 15.19
N PHE A 77 -11.18 0.19 15.84
CA PHE A 77 -11.67 -0.28 17.13
C PHE A 77 -11.56 0.80 18.21
N GLY A 78 -10.42 1.51 18.28
CA GLY A 78 -10.22 2.61 19.22
C GLY A 78 -11.19 3.77 19.01
N VAL A 79 -11.67 4.00 17.78
CA VAL A 79 -12.75 4.97 17.50
C VAL A 79 -14.09 4.43 17.99
N LEU A 80 -14.40 3.16 17.72
CA LEU A 80 -15.69 2.54 18.06
C LEU A 80 -15.86 2.28 19.57
N SER A 81 -14.75 2.07 20.27
CA SER A 81 -14.68 1.71 21.70
C SER A 81 -13.63 2.55 22.43
N PRO A 82 -13.86 3.87 22.63
CA PRO A 82 -12.87 4.78 23.21
C PRO A 82 -12.41 4.36 24.62
N ASP A 83 -13.30 3.77 25.42
CA ASP A 83 -13.00 3.26 26.76
C ASP A 83 -11.96 2.12 26.76
N ARG A 84 -11.77 1.45 25.62
CA ARG A 84 -10.86 0.30 25.45
C ARG A 84 -9.62 0.64 24.61
N LYS A 85 -9.41 1.91 24.26
CA LYS A 85 -8.30 2.37 23.39
C LYS A 85 -6.90 1.91 23.86
N LEU A 86 -6.67 1.81 25.17
CA LEU A 86 -5.38 1.40 25.74
C LEU A 86 -5.10 -0.11 25.66
N GLU A 87 -6.13 -0.94 25.49
CA GLU A 87 -5.99 -2.40 25.37
C GLU A 87 -5.42 -2.80 23.99
N GLN A 88 -5.45 -1.88 23.01
CA GLN A 88 -5.25 -2.11 21.58
C GLN A 88 -3.85 -1.71 21.05
N LYS A 89 -2.88 -1.47 21.94
CA LYS A 89 -1.53 -0.99 21.56
C LYS A 89 -0.81 -1.89 20.53
N TYR A 90 -1.24 -3.14 20.37
CA TYR A 90 -0.59 -4.16 19.55
C TYR A 90 -1.45 -4.72 18.40
N GLY A 91 -2.59 -4.10 18.07
CA GLY A 91 -3.52 -4.61 17.05
C GLY A 91 -4.85 -5.09 17.63
N CYS A 92 -5.82 -5.40 16.75
CA CYS A 92 -7.03 -6.12 17.14
C CYS A 92 -6.74 -7.61 17.29
N ASN A 93 -7.44 -8.27 18.21
CA ASN A 93 -7.49 -9.73 18.24
C ASN A 93 -8.46 -10.27 17.15
N GLN A 94 -8.44 -11.59 16.94
CA GLN A 94 -9.24 -12.24 15.90
C GLN A 94 -10.75 -11.97 16.02
N ALA A 95 -11.31 -11.95 17.24
CA ALA A 95 -12.73 -11.73 17.44
C ALA A 95 -13.13 -10.30 17.06
N GLU A 96 -12.32 -9.32 17.47
CA GLU A 96 -12.50 -7.91 17.12
C GLU A 96 -12.35 -7.68 15.61
N THR A 97 -11.37 -8.32 14.97
CA THR A 97 -11.21 -8.27 13.52
C THR A 97 -12.44 -8.81 12.79
N ILE A 98 -12.97 -9.96 13.22
CA ILE A 98 -14.18 -10.56 12.63
C ILE A 98 -15.39 -9.64 12.83
N GLU A 99 -15.53 -9.03 14.02
CA GLU A 99 -16.59 -8.07 14.29
C GLU A 99 -16.53 -6.87 13.35
N LEU A 100 -15.37 -6.23 13.21
CA LEU A 100 -15.19 -5.08 12.33
C LEU A 100 -15.40 -5.43 10.85
N LEU A 101 -15.01 -6.63 10.42
CA LEU A 101 -15.29 -7.14 9.07
C LEU A 101 -16.79 -7.33 8.84
N ASN A 102 -17.50 -7.95 9.79
CA ASN A 102 -18.96 -8.14 9.71
C ASN A 102 -19.71 -6.81 9.73
N LEU A 103 -19.22 -5.86 10.50
CA LEU A 103 -19.72 -4.49 10.50
C LEU A 103 -19.31 -3.75 9.23
N GLY A 104 -18.41 -4.25 8.38
CA GLY A 104 -17.93 -3.56 7.18
C GLY A 104 -17.26 -2.22 7.49
N LEU A 105 -16.48 -2.17 8.58
CA LEU A 105 -15.66 -1.02 8.98
C LEU A 105 -14.19 -1.22 8.59
N VAL A 106 -13.78 -2.47 8.39
CA VAL A 106 -12.52 -2.84 7.76
C VAL A 106 -12.78 -3.78 6.59
N GLU A 107 -11.88 -3.80 5.62
CA GLU A 107 -11.96 -4.68 4.45
C GLU A 107 -10.56 -5.14 4.04
N HIS A 108 -10.51 -6.32 3.41
CA HIS A 108 -9.32 -6.76 2.69
C HIS A 108 -9.12 -5.90 1.44
N ASP A 109 -7.87 -5.52 1.15
CA ASP A 109 -7.53 -4.76 -0.06
C ASP A 109 -8.27 -3.39 -0.18
N ALA A 110 -8.74 -2.85 0.94
CA ALA A 110 -9.47 -1.59 1.04
C ALA A 110 -8.68 -0.40 0.49
N ALA A 111 -7.37 -0.38 0.70
CA ALA A 111 -6.51 0.72 0.25
C ALA A 111 -6.49 0.83 -1.27
N TYR A 112 -6.38 -0.30 -1.98
CA TYR A 112 -6.40 -0.30 -3.44
C TYR A 112 -7.73 0.20 -3.99
N HIS A 113 -8.85 -0.30 -3.44
CA HIS A 113 -10.19 0.13 -3.86
C HIS A 113 -10.46 1.61 -3.55
N THR A 114 -9.94 2.08 -2.42
CA THR A 114 -10.02 3.49 -2.03
C THR A 114 -9.21 4.37 -2.97
N TRP A 115 -7.95 4.02 -3.21
CA TRP A 115 -7.06 4.71 -4.15
C TRP A 115 -7.66 4.75 -5.57
N LEU A 116 -8.18 3.63 -6.07
CA LEU A 116 -8.73 3.51 -7.43
C LEU A 116 -9.88 4.48 -7.66
N LYS A 117 -10.73 4.67 -6.65
CA LYS A 117 -11.88 5.56 -6.71
C LYS A 117 -11.53 7.04 -6.58
N GLN A 118 -10.31 7.36 -6.17
CA GLN A 118 -9.78 8.73 -6.13
C GLN A 118 -9.07 9.11 -7.41
N GLN A 119 -8.86 8.16 -8.32
CA GLN A 119 -8.25 8.45 -9.61
C GLN A 119 -9.31 9.02 -10.55
N ASP A 120 -9.25 10.34 -10.79
CA ASP A 120 -10.02 10.99 -11.85
C ASP A 120 -9.47 10.61 -13.25
N ASP A 121 -8.15 10.46 -13.34
CA ASP A 121 -7.40 10.07 -14.53
C ASP A 121 -6.23 9.16 -14.16
N LEU A 122 -5.78 8.33 -15.10
CA LEU A 122 -4.61 7.48 -14.91
C LEU A 122 -3.32 8.31 -14.98
N LYS A 123 -2.68 8.55 -13.83
CA LYS A 123 -1.38 9.24 -13.75
C LYS A 123 -0.24 8.24 -13.66
N LEU A 124 0.68 8.32 -14.63
CA LEU A 124 1.91 7.53 -14.63
C LEU A 124 2.93 8.07 -13.62
N PRO A 125 3.90 7.25 -13.18
CA PRO A 125 4.70 7.54 -11.99
C PRO A 125 5.56 8.81 -12.08
N TRP A 126 5.92 9.24 -13.28
CA TRP A 126 6.68 10.48 -13.48
C TRP A 126 5.88 11.76 -13.21
N TYR A 127 4.58 11.66 -13.00
CA TYR A 127 3.75 12.76 -12.49
C TYR A 127 3.64 12.78 -10.96
N TRP A 128 4.13 11.75 -10.27
CA TRP A 128 4.14 11.72 -8.81
C TRP A 128 5.21 12.65 -8.26
N PHE A 129 4.95 13.16 -7.06
CA PHE A 129 5.90 14.04 -6.40
C PHE A 129 7.23 13.30 -6.16
N ALA A 130 8.34 13.89 -6.60
CA ALA A 130 9.71 13.41 -6.38
C ALA A 130 10.15 12.10 -7.09
N SER A 131 9.30 11.42 -7.85
CA SER A 131 9.68 10.21 -8.62
C SER A 131 10.28 10.55 -10.00
N LYS A 132 11.61 10.68 -10.09
CA LYS A 132 12.31 11.06 -11.34
C LYS A 132 12.80 9.86 -12.14
N THR A 133 12.91 8.69 -11.52
CA THR A 133 13.30 7.44 -12.19
C THR A 133 12.39 6.27 -11.76
N PRO A 134 12.36 5.17 -12.52
CA PRO A 134 11.66 3.95 -12.13
C PRO A 134 12.05 3.41 -10.75
N GLU A 135 13.33 3.49 -10.41
CA GLU A 135 13.88 3.02 -9.13
C GLU A 135 13.39 3.88 -7.96
N GLU A 136 13.37 5.21 -8.13
CA GLU A 136 12.83 6.13 -7.12
C GLU A 136 11.33 5.87 -6.87
N ALA A 137 10.55 5.63 -7.93
CA ALA A 137 9.15 5.26 -7.78
C ALA A 137 8.97 3.91 -7.08
N ALA A 138 9.74 2.89 -7.47
CA ALA A 138 9.69 1.57 -6.84
C ALA A 138 10.07 1.63 -5.36
N ARG A 139 10.97 2.54 -4.97
CA ARG A 139 11.45 2.71 -3.60
C ARG A 139 10.54 3.55 -2.73
N TYR A 140 10.14 4.73 -3.21
CA TYR A 140 9.45 5.72 -2.38
C TYR A 140 7.94 5.70 -2.54
N HIS A 141 7.44 5.08 -3.62
CA HIS A 141 6.03 4.97 -3.95
C HIS A 141 5.64 3.52 -4.23
N THR A 142 6.28 2.56 -3.56
CA THR A 142 6.12 1.12 -3.81
C THR A 142 4.65 0.69 -3.84
N ARG A 143 3.87 1.20 -2.88
CA ARG A 143 2.45 0.89 -2.75
C ARG A 143 1.60 1.49 -3.87
N GLU A 144 1.77 2.78 -4.15
CA GLU A 144 1.09 3.46 -5.26
C GLU A 144 1.45 2.81 -6.61
N PHE A 145 2.72 2.42 -6.79
CA PHE A 145 3.18 1.73 -7.99
C PHE A 145 2.61 0.34 -8.14
N TRP A 146 2.44 -0.38 -7.04
CA TRP A 146 1.67 -1.62 -7.03
C TRP A 146 0.21 -1.41 -7.43
N PHE A 147 -0.44 -0.38 -6.91
CA PHE A 147 -1.83 -0.06 -7.28
C PHE A 147 -1.96 0.28 -8.76
N LEU A 148 -1.06 1.12 -9.28
CA LEU A 148 -0.98 1.43 -10.70
C LEU A 148 -0.78 0.16 -11.54
N SER A 149 0.15 -0.71 -11.15
CA SER A 149 0.42 -1.99 -11.83
C SER A 149 -0.83 -2.84 -11.99
N ARG A 150 -1.63 -2.93 -10.92
CA ARG A 150 -2.91 -3.65 -10.91
C ARG A 150 -3.97 -2.99 -11.77
N GLN A 151 -4.07 -1.65 -11.72
CA GLN A 151 -5.00 -0.90 -12.55
C GLN A 151 -4.67 -1.07 -14.04
N LEU A 152 -3.40 -0.92 -14.43
CA LEU A 152 -2.93 -1.17 -15.80
C LEU A 152 -3.25 -2.58 -16.26
N THR A 153 -3.06 -3.59 -15.40
CA THR A 153 -3.41 -4.99 -15.70
C THR A 153 -4.91 -5.17 -15.96
N THR A 154 -5.75 -4.39 -15.29
CA THR A 154 -7.21 -4.41 -15.51
C THR A 154 -7.58 -3.67 -16.79
N LEU A 155 -7.09 -2.45 -16.97
CA LEU A 155 -7.36 -1.60 -18.14
C LEU A 155 -6.94 -2.28 -19.45
N ARG A 156 -5.78 -2.94 -19.49
CA ARG A 156 -5.28 -3.69 -20.65
C ARG A 156 -6.14 -4.91 -21.06
N LYS A 157 -7.19 -5.25 -20.30
CA LYS A 157 -8.18 -6.27 -20.71
C LYS A 157 -9.31 -5.67 -21.56
N HIS A 158 -9.40 -4.35 -21.63
CA HIS A 158 -10.39 -3.65 -22.43
C HIS A 158 -9.80 -3.28 -23.80
N ASP A 159 -10.54 -3.56 -24.86
CA ASP A 159 -10.08 -3.37 -26.24
C ASP A 159 -9.89 -1.89 -26.63
N ASP A 160 -10.46 -0.97 -25.86
CA ASP A 160 -10.39 0.49 -26.07
C ASP A 160 -9.24 1.16 -25.30
N PHE A 161 -8.51 0.41 -24.45
CA PHE A 161 -7.38 0.95 -23.72
C PHE A 161 -6.10 0.89 -24.57
N SER A 162 -5.51 2.06 -24.80
CA SER A 162 -4.20 2.27 -25.44
C SER A 162 -3.24 2.85 -24.41
N ILE A 163 -2.07 2.23 -24.22
CA ILE A 163 -1.04 2.78 -23.31
C ILE A 163 -0.24 3.87 -24.03
N GLU A 164 -0.18 3.82 -25.35
CA GLU A 164 0.63 4.66 -26.23
C GLU A 164 0.36 6.15 -26.01
N ASP A 165 -0.91 6.53 -25.82
CA ASP A 165 -1.31 7.93 -25.58
C ASP A 165 -0.78 8.45 -24.24
N LEU A 166 -0.61 7.57 -23.25
CA LEU A 166 -0.06 7.94 -21.94
C LEU A 166 1.47 8.03 -21.95
N LEU A 167 2.13 7.45 -22.95
CA LEU A 167 3.58 7.42 -23.08
C LEU A 167 4.14 8.58 -23.93
N GLU A 168 3.30 9.40 -24.56
CA GLU A 168 3.73 10.50 -25.45
C GLU A 168 4.76 11.42 -24.78
N ASP A 169 4.55 11.72 -23.49
CA ASP A 169 5.42 12.58 -22.67
C ASP A 169 6.38 11.81 -21.76
N MET A 170 6.66 10.52 -22.05
CA MET A 170 7.53 9.71 -21.20
C MET A 170 8.94 10.33 -21.11
N PRO A 171 9.42 10.68 -19.89
CA PRO A 171 10.76 11.26 -19.74
C PRO A 171 11.86 10.26 -20.11
N SER A 172 13.00 10.75 -20.62
CA SER A 172 14.12 9.88 -21.02
C SER A 172 14.62 8.95 -19.92
N LYS A 173 14.53 9.37 -18.65
CA LYS A 173 14.89 8.57 -17.48
C LYS A 173 14.00 7.34 -17.26
N TRP A 174 12.83 7.29 -17.90
CA TRP A 174 11.86 6.20 -17.81
C TRP A 174 11.91 5.22 -18.99
N GLN A 175 12.76 5.49 -19.99
CA GLN A 175 12.92 4.61 -21.17
C GLN A 175 13.35 3.18 -20.80
N SER A 176 14.01 2.98 -19.65
CA SER A 176 14.44 1.66 -19.17
C SER A 176 13.30 0.69 -18.82
N VAL A 177 12.05 1.18 -18.74
CA VAL A 177 10.83 0.39 -18.48
C VAL A 177 9.78 0.47 -19.62
N GLU A 178 10.11 1.11 -20.74
CA GLU A 178 9.18 1.33 -21.86
C GLU A 178 8.67 0.01 -22.44
N LEU A 179 9.55 -0.98 -22.62
CA LEU A 179 9.20 -2.31 -23.13
C LEU A 179 8.11 -2.96 -22.26
N GLN A 180 8.25 -2.87 -20.94
CA GLN A 180 7.33 -3.48 -19.98
C GLN A 180 5.97 -2.75 -19.99
N LEU A 181 5.98 -1.42 -20.10
CA LEU A 181 4.76 -0.62 -20.20
C LEU A 181 3.99 -0.89 -21.51
N THR A 182 4.69 -1.06 -22.63
CA THR A 182 4.06 -1.27 -23.95
C THR A 182 3.64 -2.72 -24.18
N THR A 183 4.54 -3.67 -23.93
CA THR A 183 4.36 -5.07 -24.36
C THR A 183 3.93 -6.01 -23.25
N ARG A 184 4.02 -5.59 -21.98
CA ARG A 184 3.85 -6.43 -20.78
C ARG A 184 4.89 -7.54 -20.65
N GLN A 185 5.93 -7.54 -21.47
CA GLN A 185 7.02 -8.51 -21.39
C GLN A 185 8.07 -8.03 -20.41
N LEU A 186 8.55 -8.93 -19.55
CA LEU A 186 9.57 -8.62 -18.56
C LEU A 186 10.93 -8.30 -19.20
N GLY A 187 11.22 -8.88 -20.37
CA GLY A 187 12.53 -8.76 -21.02
C GLY A 187 13.64 -9.38 -20.18
N ASP A 188 14.87 -8.88 -20.34
CA ASP A 188 16.01 -9.29 -19.54
C ASP A 188 15.98 -8.58 -18.18
N LEU A 189 15.87 -9.38 -17.11
CA LEU A 189 15.88 -8.91 -15.73
C LEU A 189 17.28 -9.07 -15.15
N ASP A 190 17.71 -8.09 -14.35
CA ASP A 190 18.99 -8.10 -13.65
C ASP A 190 18.74 -8.05 -12.14
N PRO A 191 18.83 -9.20 -11.44
CA PRO A 191 18.64 -9.26 -10.01
C PRO A 191 19.57 -8.35 -9.19
N SER A 192 20.73 -7.95 -9.74
CA SER A 192 21.64 -7.03 -9.05
C SER A 192 21.16 -5.58 -9.08
N SER A 193 20.28 -5.24 -10.03
CA SER A 193 19.60 -3.95 -10.13
C SER A 193 18.18 -4.04 -9.53
N GLY A 194 18.08 -4.34 -8.23
CA GLY A 194 16.83 -4.77 -7.58
C GLY A 194 15.64 -3.84 -7.79
N LEU A 195 15.80 -2.54 -7.55
CA LEU A 195 14.73 -1.55 -7.71
C LEU A 195 14.27 -1.40 -9.17
N LEU A 196 15.21 -1.41 -10.13
CA LEU A 196 14.87 -1.34 -11.55
C LEU A 196 14.15 -2.62 -12.01
N THR A 197 14.60 -3.78 -11.53
CA THR A 197 13.96 -5.07 -11.79
C THR A 197 12.54 -5.11 -11.23
N LEU A 198 12.32 -4.62 -10.01
CA LEU A 198 10.98 -4.46 -9.45
C LEU A 198 10.12 -3.48 -10.27
N ALA A 199 10.65 -2.32 -10.65
CA ALA A 199 9.92 -1.34 -11.46
C ALA A 199 9.49 -1.91 -12.81
N ARG A 200 10.37 -2.68 -13.48
CA ARG A 200 10.06 -3.40 -14.73
C ARG A 200 8.90 -4.37 -14.54
N MET A 201 8.93 -5.16 -13.48
CA MET A 201 7.86 -6.10 -13.14
C MET A 201 6.53 -5.40 -12.86
N LEU A 202 6.55 -4.30 -12.10
CA LEU A 202 5.36 -3.49 -11.82
C LEU A 202 4.77 -2.89 -13.12
N CYS A 203 5.61 -2.34 -14.01
CA CYS A 203 5.17 -1.84 -15.32
C CYS A 203 4.54 -2.94 -16.20
N ALA A 204 5.10 -4.15 -16.15
CA ALA A 204 4.60 -5.31 -16.88
C ALA A 204 3.28 -5.88 -16.30
N GLY A 205 3.00 -5.60 -15.02
CA GLY A 205 1.87 -6.19 -14.30
C GLY A 205 2.16 -7.59 -13.77
N SER A 206 3.43 -7.95 -13.57
CA SER A 206 3.85 -9.29 -13.17
C SER A 206 5.11 -9.23 -12.31
N VAL A 207 4.95 -9.33 -10.98
CA VAL A 207 6.06 -9.45 -10.02
C VAL A 207 6.38 -10.93 -9.83
N LEU A 208 7.60 -11.32 -10.23
CA LEU A 208 8.08 -12.69 -10.03
C LEU A 208 8.71 -12.80 -8.65
N PRO A 209 8.45 -13.86 -7.88
CA PRO A 209 9.15 -14.05 -6.62
C PRO A 209 10.65 -14.37 -6.85
N PRO A 210 11.54 -14.09 -5.89
CA PRO A 210 13.00 -14.25 -6.09
C PRO A 210 13.43 -15.67 -6.49
N TRP A 211 12.74 -16.72 -6.03
CA TRP A 211 13.07 -18.10 -6.40
C TRP A 211 12.83 -18.42 -7.88
N GLU A 212 11.93 -17.72 -8.56
CA GLU A 212 11.76 -17.86 -10.01
C GLU A 212 12.93 -17.24 -10.79
N LEU A 213 13.74 -16.40 -10.15
CA LEU A 213 14.99 -15.87 -10.69
C LEU A 213 16.22 -16.70 -10.25
N GLY A 214 16.02 -17.80 -9.53
CA GLY A 214 17.10 -18.64 -9.02
C GLY A 214 17.83 -18.07 -7.80
N LEU A 215 17.21 -17.13 -7.08
CA LEU A 215 17.78 -16.52 -5.88
C LEU A 215 17.43 -17.33 -4.62
N ALA A 216 18.30 -17.24 -3.62
CA ALA A 216 18.12 -17.74 -2.27
C ALA A 216 17.82 -16.58 -1.29
N PRO A 217 17.22 -16.85 -0.12
CA PRO A 217 16.99 -15.82 0.90
C PRO A 217 18.28 -15.09 1.30
N ASP A 218 19.40 -15.82 1.41
CA ASP A 218 20.72 -15.29 1.76
C ASP A 218 21.35 -14.37 0.69
N ASP A 219 20.74 -14.24 -0.49
CA ASP A 219 21.16 -13.25 -1.49
C ASP A 219 20.69 -11.83 -1.12
N GLY A 220 19.81 -11.69 -0.12
CA GLY A 220 19.45 -10.42 0.50
C GLY A 220 20.59 -9.86 1.34
N THR A 221 20.77 -8.54 1.31
CA THR A 221 21.81 -7.85 2.08
C THR A 221 21.25 -6.94 3.17
N ASP A 222 19.93 -6.93 3.35
CA ASP A 222 19.22 -5.99 4.22
C ASP A 222 19.53 -4.53 3.83
N SER A 223 19.78 -4.31 2.53
CA SER A 223 20.07 -2.99 1.99
C SER A 223 18.78 -2.27 1.67
N PHE A 224 18.60 -1.12 2.30
CA PHE A 224 17.60 -0.14 1.89
C PHE A 224 18.27 1.00 1.13
N GLU A 225 19.26 0.76 0.27
CA GLU A 225 19.87 1.80 -0.57
C GLU A 225 19.35 1.72 -2.02
N MET A 226 19.68 2.72 -2.84
CA MET A 226 19.25 2.76 -4.26
C MET A 226 19.86 1.63 -5.11
N ASP A 227 20.92 0.99 -4.63
CA ASP A 227 21.66 -0.08 -5.30
C ASP A 227 21.36 -1.48 -4.71
N MET A 228 20.25 -1.63 -3.97
CA MET A 228 19.85 -2.91 -3.38
C MET A 228 19.59 -4.00 -4.43
N GLY A 229 19.82 -5.25 -4.04
CA GLY A 229 19.50 -6.43 -4.83
C GLY A 229 17.99 -6.72 -4.87
N TYR A 230 17.59 -7.65 -5.74
CA TYR A 230 16.16 -7.94 -5.95
C TYR A 230 15.47 -8.58 -4.73
N VAL A 231 16.17 -9.37 -3.91
CA VAL A 231 15.60 -9.93 -2.67
C VAL A 231 15.16 -8.81 -1.72
N ASP A 232 16.02 -7.81 -1.51
CA ASP A 232 15.73 -6.64 -0.67
C ASP A 232 14.59 -5.78 -1.27
N ALA A 233 14.57 -5.58 -2.59
CA ALA A 233 13.47 -4.88 -3.27
C ALA A 233 12.14 -5.63 -3.17
N PHE A 234 12.16 -6.96 -3.28
CA PHE A 234 10.99 -7.82 -3.11
C PHE A 234 10.47 -7.77 -1.67
N ARG A 235 11.36 -7.82 -0.69
CA ARG A 235 11.04 -7.61 0.73
C ARG A 235 10.31 -6.29 0.96
N MET A 236 10.88 -5.20 0.45
CA MET A 236 10.27 -3.87 0.55
C MET A 236 8.87 -3.85 -0.09
N TRP A 237 8.70 -4.51 -1.24
CA TRP A 237 7.39 -4.63 -1.90
C TRP A 237 6.38 -5.38 -1.03
N ILE A 238 6.70 -6.56 -0.49
CA ILE A 238 5.76 -7.32 0.34
C ILE A 238 5.38 -6.59 1.63
N MET A 239 6.30 -5.84 2.23
CA MET A 239 6.03 -5.05 3.44
C MET A 239 5.16 -3.82 3.17
N SER A 240 5.24 -3.26 1.96
CA SER A 240 4.65 -1.94 1.67
C SER A 240 3.36 -2.00 0.85
N ALA A 241 3.19 -3.03 0.02
CA ALA A 241 2.19 -3.03 -1.04
C ALA A 241 0.81 -3.55 -0.63
N PHE A 242 0.71 -4.27 0.49
CA PHE A 242 -0.49 -5.02 0.87
C PHE A 242 -1.17 -4.45 2.12
N ASP A 243 -2.48 -4.65 2.24
CA ASP A 243 -3.25 -4.34 3.45
C ASP A 243 -3.18 -5.45 4.49
N ASP A 244 -3.04 -6.68 3.99
CA ASP A 244 -3.04 -7.90 4.76
C ASP A 244 -2.29 -9.01 4.02
N ASP A 245 -1.97 -10.05 4.79
CA ASP A 245 -1.20 -11.20 4.36
C ASP A 245 -2.00 -12.16 3.45
N MET A 246 -3.34 -12.11 3.44
CA MET A 246 -4.16 -13.02 2.64
C MET A 246 -3.96 -12.78 1.13
N LEU A 247 -3.92 -11.52 0.70
CA LEU A 247 -3.69 -11.19 -0.72
C LEU A 247 -2.27 -11.59 -1.16
N LEU A 248 -1.28 -11.30 -0.33
CA LEU A 248 0.12 -11.69 -0.57
C LEU A 248 0.24 -13.21 -0.72
N ARG A 249 -0.27 -13.98 0.25
CA ARG A 249 -0.25 -15.45 0.19
C ARG A 249 -0.98 -16.00 -1.02
N THR A 250 -2.14 -15.45 -1.37
CA THR A 250 -2.90 -15.89 -2.54
C THR A 250 -2.09 -15.68 -3.83
N MET A 251 -1.30 -14.62 -3.90
CA MET A 251 -0.38 -14.39 -5.02
C MET A 251 0.76 -15.39 -5.03
N LEU A 252 1.45 -15.57 -3.90
CA LEU A 252 2.65 -16.41 -3.82
C LEU A 252 2.35 -17.91 -3.87
N GLN A 253 1.18 -18.37 -3.42
CA GLN A 253 0.80 -19.79 -3.54
C GLN A 253 0.76 -20.27 -5.00
N LYS A 254 0.50 -19.38 -5.95
CA LYS A 254 0.44 -19.72 -7.39
C LYS A 254 1.82 -20.02 -7.99
N THR A 255 2.89 -19.62 -7.32
CA THR A 255 4.28 -19.78 -7.81
C THR A 255 5.00 -20.96 -7.18
N GLY A 256 4.35 -21.67 -6.24
CA GLY A 256 4.93 -22.85 -5.57
C GLY A 256 6.08 -22.48 -4.63
N ILE A 257 5.78 -21.72 -3.57
CA ILE A 257 6.75 -21.21 -2.59
C ILE A 257 7.63 -22.37 -2.03
N PRO A 258 8.96 -22.33 -2.20
CA PRO A 258 9.87 -23.27 -1.55
C PRO A 258 9.87 -23.12 -0.02
N ASP A 259 10.13 -24.20 0.72
CA ASP A 259 10.04 -24.20 2.20
C ASP A 259 10.90 -23.11 2.87
N ASN A 260 12.13 -22.90 2.40
CA ASN A 260 13.03 -21.87 2.93
C ASN A 260 12.53 -20.44 2.66
N TRP A 261 11.79 -20.24 1.56
CA TRP A 261 11.16 -18.96 1.27
C TRP A 261 9.86 -18.77 2.05
N ALA A 262 9.12 -19.84 2.35
CA ALA A 262 7.94 -19.76 3.18
C ALA A 262 8.30 -19.29 4.60
N GLU A 263 9.35 -19.85 5.20
CA GLU A 263 9.87 -19.41 6.51
C GLU A 263 10.30 -17.94 6.48
N TRP A 264 11.09 -17.55 5.48
CA TRP A 264 11.51 -16.16 5.31
C TRP A 264 10.33 -15.18 5.16
N ILE A 265 9.30 -15.54 4.38
CA ILE A 265 8.11 -14.69 4.23
C ILE A 265 7.40 -14.49 5.57
N GLU A 266 7.22 -15.54 6.38
CA GLU A 266 6.61 -15.41 7.71
C GLU A 266 7.38 -14.44 8.60
N GLU A 267 8.72 -14.50 8.59
CA GLU A 267 9.56 -13.60 9.37
C GLU A 267 9.40 -12.14 8.93
N GLU A 268 9.30 -11.90 7.63
CA GLU A 268 9.21 -10.54 7.07
C GLU A 268 7.79 -9.96 7.10
N THR A 269 6.76 -10.79 7.17
CA THR A 269 5.35 -10.36 7.21
C THR A 269 4.71 -10.46 8.59
N ASP A 270 5.48 -10.73 9.66
CA ASP A 270 4.99 -10.75 11.04
C ASP A 270 4.28 -9.43 11.43
N ILE A 271 4.64 -8.31 10.79
CA ILE A 271 3.97 -7.00 10.95
C ILE A 271 2.56 -6.92 10.32
N LEU A 272 2.24 -7.82 9.39
CA LEU A 272 0.97 -7.89 8.66
C LEU A 272 -0.06 -8.81 9.34
N GLN A 273 0.36 -9.63 10.31
CA GLN A 273 -0.54 -10.53 11.02
C GLN A 273 -1.18 -9.86 12.24
N PRO A 274 -2.48 -10.07 12.49
CA PRO A 274 -3.05 -9.82 13.81
C PRO A 274 -2.31 -10.72 14.81
N ARG A 275 -1.62 -10.13 15.79
CA ARG A 275 -0.90 -10.92 16.79
C ARG A 275 -1.90 -11.81 17.51
N ASN A 276 -1.75 -13.12 17.35
CA ASN A 276 -2.42 -14.09 18.21
C ASN A 276 -1.87 -13.90 19.64
N LEU A 277 -2.62 -13.20 20.48
CA LEU A 277 -2.45 -13.20 21.94
C LEU A 277 -3.63 -13.93 22.58
#